data_AF-A0A268KA00-F1
#
_entry.id   AF-A0A268KA00-F1
#
_cell.length_a   1.000
_cell.length_b   1.000
_cell.length_c   1.000
_cell.angle_alpha   90.00
_cell.angle_beta   90.00
_cell.angle_gamma   90.00
#
_symmetry.space_group_name_H-M   'P 1'
#
loop_
_entity.id
_entity.type
_entity.pdbx_description
1 polymer ?
#
loop_
_entity_poly.entity_id
_entity_poly.type
_entity_poly.pdbx_seq_one_letter_code
_entity_poly.pdbx_strand_id
1 'polypeptide(L)' 'MDHTSDISSVWINGEKETVWSAITKEDKLLQWYAPGSPWKIPKLKAGEKVTFTLMPSVHNNLIEEYP' A
#
# COMPACT_ATOMS: atom_id res chain seq x y z
N MET A 1 20.21 -6.27 -18.76
CA MET A 1 19.52 -5.12 -18.16
C MET A 1 19.85 -5.18 -16.69
N ASP A 2 20.78 -4.35 -16.22
CA ASP A 2 21.05 -4.25 -14.78
C ASP A 2 19.83 -3.62 -14.11
N HIS A 3 19.20 -4.36 -13.21
CA HIS A 3 18.19 -3.79 -12.32
C HIS A 3 18.92 -3.01 -11.23
N THR A 4 19.18 -1.73 -11.46
CA THR A 4 19.51 -0.82 -10.36
C THR A 4 18.30 -0.77 -9.43
N SER A 5 18.47 -1.26 -8.20
CA SER A 5 17.43 -1.16 -7.20
C SER A 5 17.29 0.30 -6.79
N ASP A 6 16.08 0.86 -6.90
CA ASP A 6 15.77 2.15 -6.32
C ASP A 6 15.69 1.98 -4.79
N ILE A 7 16.71 2.47 -4.09
CA ILE A 7 16.78 2.43 -2.63
C ILE A 7 16.40 3.82 -2.09
N SER A 8 15.35 3.87 -1.28
CA SER A 8 14.95 5.05 -0.51
C SER A 8 14.78 4.67 0.96
N SER A 9 15.04 5.61 1.86
CA SER A 9 14.88 5.43 3.31
C SER A 9 14.29 6.69 3.92
N VAL A 10 13.36 6.51 4.86
CA VAL A 10 12.62 7.59 5.51
C VAL A 10 12.63 7.37 7.01
N TRP A 11 12.85 8.43 7.79
CA TRP A 11 12.75 8.38 9.25
C TRP A 11 11.30 8.56 9.69
N ILE A 12 10.81 7.67 10.54
CA ILE A 12 9.46 7.73 11.10
C ILE A 12 9.56 7.80 12.62
N ASN A 13 8.99 8.84 13.20
CA ASN A 13 8.87 8.96 14.65
C ASN A 13 7.67 8.12 15.14
N GLY A 14 7.89 6.84 15.40
CA GLY A 14 6.86 5.93 15.89
C GLY A 14 7.42 4.57 16.31
N GLU A 15 6.66 3.85 17.13
CA GLU A 15 7.02 2.49 17.54
C GLU A 15 7.00 1.54 16.34
N LYS A 16 7.91 0.56 16.33
CA LYS A 16 8.08 -0.38 15.23
C LYS A 16 6.79 -1.15 14.93
N GLU A 17 6.08 -1.54 15.97
CA GLU A 17 4.82 -2.29 15.94
C GLU A 17 3.71 -1.44 15.31
N THR A 18 3.69 -0.14 15.62
CA THR A 18 2.77 0.83 15.03
C THR A 18 3.06 1.01 13.54
N VAL A 19 4.32 1.21 13.17
CA VAL A 19 4.73 1.33 11.76
C VAL A 19 4.42 0.05 10.98
N TRP A 20 4.73 -1.11 11.57
CA TRP A 20 4.45 -2.41 10.96
C TRP A 20 2.94 -2.60 10.74
N SER A 21 2.11 -2.27 11.73
CA SER A 21 0.66 -2.31 11.59
C SER A 21 0.15 -1.35 10.51
N ALA A 22 0.79 -0.20 10.31
CA ALA A 22 0.39 0.79 9.32
C ALA A 22 0.63 0.33 7.86
N ILE A 23 1.60 -0.56 7.64
CA ILE A 23 1.96 -1.08 6.31
C ILE A 23 1.44 -2.51 6.04
N THR A 24 0.84 -3.18 7.03
CA THR A 24 0.39 -4.58 6.91
C THR A 24 -1.10 -4.82 7.12
N LYS A 25 -1.85 -3.82 7.61
CA LYS A 25 -3.30 -3.91 7.77
C LYS A 25 -4.04 -3.13 6.69
N GLU A 26 -5.07 -3.75 6.13
CA GLU A 26 -5.91 -3.18 5.07
C GLU A 26 -6.52 -1.83 5.46
N ASP A 27 -7.12 -1.76 6.66
CA ASP A 27 -7.76 -0.55 7.19
C ASP A 27 -6.79 0.61 7.38
N LYS A 28 -5.50 0.31 7.60
CA LYS A 28 -4.45 1.33 7.77
C LYS A 28 -3.87 1.79 6.44
N LEU A 29 -3.65 0.88 5.50
CA LEU A 29 -3.16 1.23 4.15
C LEU A 29 -4.15 2.14 3.40
N LEU A 30 -5.45 1.94 3.62
CA LEU A 30 -6.53 2.81 3.14
C LEU A 30 -6.43 4.26 3.61
N GLN A 31 -5.64 4.56 4.65
CA GLN A 31 -5.54 5.93 5.19
C GLN A 31 -4.47 6.78 4.51
N TRP A 32 -3.45 6.17 3.90
CA TRP A 32 -2.27 6.94 3.46
C TRP A 32 -1.66 6.49 2.12
N TYR A 33 -1.69 5.20 1.77
CA TYR A 33 -1.02 4.74 0.54
C TYR A 33 -1.93 4.89 -0.69
N ALA A 34 -3.16 4.40 -0.59
CA ALA A 34 -4.17 4.54 -1.65
C ALA A 34 -5.56 4.75 -1.04
N PRO A 35 -5.86 5.97 -0.58
CA PRO A 35 -7.16 6.28 -0.03
C PRO A 35 -8.31 5.94 -0.98
N GLY A 36 -9.36 5.31 -0.44
CA GLY A 36 -10.52 4.86 -1.20
C GLY A 36 -10.31 3.59 -2.03
N SER A 37 -9.08 3.08 -2.16
CA SER A 37 -8.75 1.89 -2.95
C SER A 37 -8.83 0.61 -2.11
N PRO A 38 -9.78 -0.31 -2.31
CA PRO A 38 -9.96 -1.46 -1.43
C PRO A 38 -8.73 -2.38 -1.45
N TRP A 39 -8.29 -2.78 -0.25
CA TRP A 39 -7.17 -3.70 -0.04
C TRP A 39 -7.68 -5.09 0.36
N LYS A 40 -6.96 -6.12 -0.09
CA LYS A 40 -7.16 -7.50 0.35
C LYS A 40 -5.81 -8.16 0.63
N ILE A 41 -5.58 -8.46 1.89
CA ILE A 41 -4.42 -9.10 2.50
C ILE A 41 -4.92 -10.36 3.20
N PRO A 42 -5.16 -11.45 2.44
CA PRO A 42 -5.79 -12.65 2.98
C PRO A 42 -4.91 -13.34 4.05
N LYS A 43 -3.58 -13.23 3.91
CA LYS A 43 -2.64 -13.75 4.89
C LYS A 43 -1.33 -12.96 4.86
N LEU A 44 -0.92 -12.46 6.03
CA LEU A 44 0.38 -11.82 6.20
C LEU A 44 1.47 -12.89 6.38
N LYS A 45 2.00 -13.41 5.25
CA LYS A 45 3.09 -14.41 5.23
C LYS A 45 3.96 -14.19 3.99
N ALA A 46 5.27 -14.42 4.13
CA ALA A 46 6.19 -14.35 3.00
C ALA A 46 5.77 -15.30 1.87
N GLY A 47 5.75 -14.78 0.64
CA GLY A 47 5.30 -15.49 -0.56
C GLY A 47 3.80 -15.41 -0.85
N GLU A 48 2.98 -14.89 0.08
CA GLU A 48 1.56 -14.62 -0.18
C GLU A 48 1.38 -13.35 -1.03
N LYS A 49 0.20 -13.23 -1.64
CA LYS A 49 -0.15 -12.09 -2.50
C LYS A 49 -1.07 -11.11 -1.78
N VAL A 50 -0.82 -9.83 -1.99
CA VAL A 50 -1.73 -8.73 -1.67
C VAL A 50 -2.31 -8.21 -2.97
N THR A 51 -3.61 -7.92 -2.97
CA THR A 51 -4.29 -7.29 -4.09
C THR A 51 -4.95 -6.01 -3.61
N PHE A 52 -4.88 -4.96 -4.41
CA PHE A 52 -5.66 -3.74 -4.20
C PHE A 52 -6.17 -3.24 -5.55
N THR A 53 -7.34 -2.62 -5.56
CA THR A 53 -7.90 -1.98 -6.75
C THR A 53 -7.70 -0.48 -6.61
N LEU A 54 -6.83 0.09 -7.45
CA LEU A 54 -6.58 1.53 -7.42
C LEU A 54 -7.83 2.26 -7.94
N MET A 55 -8.46 3.03 -7.07
CA MET A 55 -9.63 3.84 -7.42
C MET A 55 -9.20 5.20 -7.97
N PRO A 56 -10.05 5.85 -8.79
CA PRO A 56 -9.88 7.25 -9.17
C PRO A 56 -9.57 8.17 -7.99
N SER A 57 -8.49 8.95 -8.13
CA SER A 57 -8.13 9.99 -7.17
C SER A 57 -7.49 11.18 -7.87
N VAL A 58 -7.45 12.32 -7.16
CA VAL A 58 -6.78 13.55 -7.60
C VAL A 58 -5.27 13.38 -7.85
N HIS A 59 -4.70 12.24 -7.46
CA HIS A 59 -3.27 11.94 -7.54
C HIS A 59 -2.89 10.93 -8.63
N ASN A 60 -3.85 10.28 -9.30
CA ASN A 60 -3.56 9.16 -10.21
C ASN A 60 -4.20 9.25 -11.61
N ASN A 61 -4.95 10.31 -11.92
CA ASN A 61 -5.58 10.56 -13.23
C ASN A 61 -6.45 9.40 -13.77
N LEU A 62 -6.91 8.48 -12.91
CA LEU A 62 -7.85 7.43 -13.30
C LEU A 62 -9.26 8.02 -13.40
N ILE A 63 -10.05 7.58 -14.39
CA ILE A 63 -11.29 8.25 -14.82
C ILE A 63 -12.53 7.37 -14.60
N GLU A 64 -12.39 6.06 -14.40
CA GLU A 64 -13.50 5.11 -14.27
C GLU A 64 -13.32 4.19 -13.05
N GLU A 65 -14.41 3.96 -12.31
CA GLU A 65 -14.57 2.78 -11.48
C GLU A 65 -14.82 1.59 -12.42
N TYR A 66 -14.07 0.49 -12.27
CA TYR A 66 -14.34 -0.73 -13.02
C TYR A 66 -15.79 -1.16 -12.72
N PRO A 67 -16.64 -1.42 -13.74
CA PRO A 67 -18.05 -1.77 -13.54
C PRO A 67 -18.25 -3.05 -12.73
#